data_AF-A0A090S729-F1
#
_entry.id   AF-A0A090S729-F1
#
_cell.length_a   1.000
_cell.length_b   1.000
_cell.length_c   1.000
_cell.angle_alpha   90.00
_cell.angle_beta   90.00
_cell.angle_gamma   90.00
#
_symmetry.space_group_name_H-M   'P 1'
#
loop_
_entity.id
_entity.type
_entity.pdbx_description
1 polymer ?
#
loop_
_entity_poly.entity_id
_entity_poly.type
_entity_poly.pdbx_seq_one_letter_code
_entity_poly.pdbx_strand_id
1 'polypeptide(L)' 'MDGSEPKQKEKHFIVVDVDRDEEGVVIGCQLEAVMSKRAMDMDWRELKDKEMWLQGWK' A
#
# COMPACT_ATOMS: atom_id res chain seq x y z
N MET A 1 24.88 -0.28 -19.13
CA MET A 1 24.34 -0.70 -17.82
C MET A 1 23.18 0.22 -17.54
N ASP A 2 21.96 -0.28 -17.72
CA ASP A 2 20.73 0.48 -17.54
C ASP A 2 20.54 0.71 -16.03
N GLY A 3 20.75 1.95 -15.60
CA GLY A 3 20.48 2.36 -14.23
C GLY A 3 18.97 2.34 -14.04
N SER A 4 18.45 1.34 -13.34
CA SER A 4 17.09 1.31 -12.85
C SER A 4 16.93 2.39 -11.77
N GLU A 5 16.81 3.65 -12.19
CA GLU A 5 16.30 4.71 -11.34
C GLU A 5 14.95 4.26 -10.77
N PRO A 6 14.69 4.44 -9.46
CA PRO A 6 13.40 4.10 -8.87
C PRO A 6 12.32 4.95 -9.55
N LYS A 7 11.61 4.36 -10.52
CA LYS A 7 10.73 5.05 -11.46
C LYS A 7 9.54 5.72 -10.79
N GLN A 8 9.22 5.36 -9.56
CA GLN A 8 8.02 5.84 -8.90
C GLN A 8 8.39 6.23 -7.47
N LYS A 9 8.61 7.54 -7.24
CA LYS A 9 8.86 8.17 -5.93
C LYS A 9 7.55 8.21 -5.11
N GLU A 10 6.77 7.14 -5.15
CA GLU A 10 5.51 7.00 -4.45
C GLU A 10 5.83 6.88 -2.96
N LYS A 11 5.50 7.93 -2.20
CA LYS A 11 5.72 7.99 -0.75
C LYS A 11 4.40 8.04 0.03
N HIS A 12 3.30 8.31 -0.67
CA HIS A 12 1.99 8.51 -0.08
C HIS A 12 1.02 7.54 -0.74
N PHE A 13 0.43 6.71 0.11
CA PHE A 13 -0.54 5.70 -0.26
C PHE A 13 -1.77 5.86 0.62
N ILE A 14 -2.93 5.54 0.08
CA ILE A 14 -4.20 5.50 0.80
C ILE A 14 -4.83 4.13 0.62
N VAL A 15 -5.48 3.61 1.66
CA VAL A 15 -6.31 2.40 1.53
C VAL A 15 -7.60 2.81 0.82
N VAL A 16 -7.85 2.22 -0.34
CA VAL A 16 -9.06 2.48 -1.14
C VAL A 16 -10.07 1.34 -1.06
N ASP A 17 -9.61 0.12 -0.78
CA ASP A 17 -10.49 -1.04 -0.57
C ASP A 17 -9.89 -2.04 0.43
N VAL A 18 -10.73 -2.94 0.95
CA VAL A 18 -10.37 -3.94 1.96
C VAL A 18 -11.01 -5.29 1.65
N ASP A 19 -10.17 -6.29 1.40
CA ASP A 19 -10.59 -7.66 1.17
C ASP A 19 -10.95 -8.35 2.49
N ARG A 20 -12.10 -9.02 2.49
CA ARG A 20 -12.61 -9.76 3.63
C ARG A 20 -12.94 -11.19 3.21
N ASP A 21 -12.69 -12.13 4.11
CA ASP A 21 -13.12 -13.52 3.93
C ASP A 21 -14.62 -13.69 4.20
N GLU A 22 -15.09 -14.94 4.08
CA GLU A 22 -16.49 -15.33 4.31
C GLU A 22 -16.97 -15.09 5.75
N GLU A 23 -16.04 -15.00 6.71
CA GLU A 23 -16.32 -14.70 8.12
C GLU A 23 -16.28 -13.18 8.41
N GLY A 24 -15.97 -12.36 7.40
CA GLY A 24 -15.85 -10.90 7.50
C GLY A 24 -14.51 -10.42 8.07
N VAL A 25 -13.52 -11.31 8.18
CA VAL A 25 -12.17 -10.97 8.66
C VAL A 25 -11.38 -10.34 7.53
N VAL A 26 -10.66 -9.25 7.83
CA VAL A 26 -9.79 -8.58 6.86
C VAL A 26 -8.60 -9.49 6.52
N ILE A 27 -8.48 -9.83 5.25
CA ILE A 27 -7.40 -10.67 4.71
C ILE A 27 -6.45 -9.89 3.80
N GLY A 28 -6.86 -8.73 3.30
CA GLY A 28 -6.06 -7.89 2.40
C GLY A 28 -6.60 -6.48 2.31
N CYS A 29 -5.85 -5.61 1.64
CA CYS A 29 -6.33 -4.28 1.29
C CYS A 29 -5.70 -3.79 -0.01
N GLN A 30 -6.43 -2.92 -0.71
CA GLN A 30 -5.96 -2.24 -1.89
C GLN A 30 -5.41 -0.85 -1.52
N LEU A 31 -4.14 -0.63 -1.80
CA LEU A 31 -3.47 0.66 -1.67
C LEU A 31 -3.45 1.40 -2.99
N GLU A 32 -3.84 2.67 -2.99
CA GLU A 32 -3.65 3.59 -4.11
C GLU A 32 -2.54 4.58 -3.80
N ALA A 33 -1.54 4.64 -4.67
CA ALA A 33 -0.53 5.69 -4.65
C ALA A 33 -1.15 7.02 -5.08
N VAL A 34 -1.09 8.02 -4.20
CA VAL A 34 -1.79 9.31 -4.38
C VAL A 34 -1.33 10.04 -5.65
N MET A 35 -0.02 9.96 -5.95
CA MET A 35 0.59 10.70 -7.05
C MET A 35 0.38 10.05 -8.42
N SER A 36 0.48 8.73 -8.50
CA SER A 36 0.40 7.99 -9.78
C SER A 36 -1.00 7.47 -10.06
N LYS A 37 -1.89 7.48 -9.05
CA LYS A 37 -3.20 6.79 -9.09
C LYS A 37 -3.08 5.30 -9.37
N ARG A 38 -1.90 4.72 -9.13
CA ARG A 38 -1.67 3.29 -9.25
C ARG A 38 -2.23 2.60 -8.02
N ALA A 39 -3.11 1.63 -8.24
CA ALA A 39 -3.57 0.73 -7.19
C ALA A 39 -2.74 -0.56 -7.15
N MET A 40 -2.61 -1.13 -5.95
CA MET A 40 -1.98 -2.41 -5.70
C MET A 40 -2.60 -3.11 -4.49
N ASP A 41 -2.78 -4.42 -4.58
CA ASP A 41 -3.26 -5.26 -3.49
C ASP A 41 -2.09 -5.73 -2.61
N MET A 42 -2.32 -5.77 -1.31
CA MET A 42 -1.32 -6.14 -0.32
C MET A 42 -1.95 -6.78 0.93
N ASP A 43 -1.16 -7.56 1.67
CA ASP A 43 -1.58 -8.00 3.01
C ASP A 43 -1.64 -6.78 3.94
N TRP A 44 -2.81 -6.52 4.51
CA TRP A 44 -3.04 -5.42 5.43
C TRP A 44 -2.13 -5.48 6.67
N ARG A 45 -1.60 -6.66 7.02
CA ARG A 45 -0.68 -6.84 8.14
C ARG A 45 0.65 -6.16 7.88
N GLU A 46 1.08 -6.00 6.63
CA GLU A 46 2.30 -5.27 6.29
C GLU A 46 2.20 -3.80 6.70
N LEU A 47 1.00 -3.20 6.65
CA LEU A 47 0.78 -1.83 7.12
C LEU A 47 1.06 -1.62 8.61
N LYS A 48 1.10 -2.68 9.42
CA LYS A 48 1.47 -2.62 10.84
C LYS A 48 2.98 -2.53 11.05
N ASP A 49 3.78 -2.91 10.06
CA ASP A 49 5.22 -2.80 10.12
C ASP A 49 5.62 -1.33 10.02
N LYS A 50 6.10 -0.76 11.12
CA LYS A 50 6.50 0.65 11.20
C LYS A 50 7.87 0.93 10.58
N GLU A 51 8.66 -0.11 10.33
CA GLU A 51 9.95 0.01 9.63
C GLU A 51 9.71 0.17 8.13
N MET A 52 8.70 -0.51 7.60
CA MET A 52 8.30 -0.41 6.19
C MET A 52 7.28 0.71 5.92
N TRP A 53 6.33 0.93 6.83
CA TRP A 53 5.21 1.84 6.63
C TRP A 53 5.07 2.87 7.75
N LEU A 54 5.19 4.15 7.38
CA LEU A 54 4.89 5.24 8.29
C LEU A 54 3.39 5.54 8.25
N GLN A 55 2.69 5.14 9.31
CA GLN A 55 1.27 5.47 9.49
C GLN A 55 1.11 6.91 9.97
N GLY A 56 0.24 7.67 9.30
CA GLY A 56 -0.06 9.06 9.62
C GLY A 56 0.41 10.04 8.54
N TRP A 57 -0.26 11.18 8.47
CA TRP A 57 0.12 12.29 7.59
C TRP A 57 1.13 13.14 8.35
N LYS A 58 2.30 13.35 7.77
CA LYS A 58 3.30 14.29 8.28
C LYS A 58 3.54 15.40 7.27
#